data_AF-R2SQX6-F1
#
_entry.id   AF-R2SQX6-F1
#
_cell.length_a   1.000
_cell.length_b   1.000
_cell.length_c   1.000
_cell.angle_alpha   90.00
_cell.angle_beta   90.00
_cell.angle_gamma   90.00
#
_symmetry.space_group_name_H-M   'P 1'
#
loop_
_entity.id
_entity.type
_entity.pdbx_description
1 polymer ?
#
loop_
_entity_poly.entity_id
_entity_poly.type
_entity_poly.pdbx_seq_one_letter_code
_entity_poly.pdbx_strand_id
1 'polypeptide(L)'
;MNKRIIILVGIIAIVLIGFGGKLYMDKKAEETAMEEQRDLLETERESAIVLKQTFANIKSVEFKKTSYNKMTGAYRMFVKLITSDNEAVEFTYSFWKERDEIGSYGIENRNAQVKGVTTKKIIVHYSNREEDKL
;
A
#
# COMPACT_ATOMS: atom_id res chain seq x y z
N MET A 1 -29.49 -42.92 -28.14
CA MET A 1 -29.27 -42.10 -26.92
C MET A 1 -30.59 -41.45 -26.52
N ASN A 2 -31.08 -41.68 -25.31
CA ASN A 2 -32.41 -41.19 -24.91
C ASN A 2 -32.42 -39.66 -24.83
N LYS A 3 -33.37 -39.01 -25.52
CA LYS A 3 -33.50 -37.52 -25.54
C LYS A 3 -33.53 -36.92 -24.12
N ARG A 4 -34.10 -37.64 -23.16
CA ARG A 4 -34.13 -37.25 -21.74
C ARG A 4 -32.75 -37.23 -21.08
N ILE A 5 -31.85 -38.14 -21.44
CA ILE A 5 -30.48 -38.21 -20.91
C ILE A 5 -29.64 -37.05 -21.45
N ILE A 6 -29.81 -36.69 -22.73
CA ILE A 6 -29.08 -35.58 -23.36
C ILE A 6 -29.41 -34.25 -22.69
N ILE A 7 -30.70 -34.00 -22.41
CA ILE A 7 -31.16 -32.79 -21.74
C ILE A 7 -30.59 -32.70 -20.31
N LEU A 8 -30.58 -33.81 -19.57
CA LEU A 8 -30.06 -33.86 -18.20
C LEU A 8 -28.55 -33.59 -18.14
N VAL A 9 -27.77 -34.18 -19.04
CA VAL A 9 -26.32 -33.93 -19.15
C VAL A 9 -26.05 -32.47 -19.53
N GLY A 10 -26.83 -31.90 -20.44
CA GLY A 10 -26.70 -30.49 -20.84
C GLY A 10 -26.93 -29.52 -19.68
N ILE A 11 -27.95 -29.75 -18.85
CA ILE A 11 -28.24 -28.91 -17.67
C ILE A 11 -27.11 -28.99 -16.64
N ILE A 12 -26.62 -30.20 -16.35
CA ILE A 12 -25.52 -30.40 -15.39
C ILE A 12 -24.24 -29.71 -15.87
N ALA A 13 -23.92 -29.81 -17.16
CA ALA A 13 -22.75 -29.15 -17.73
C ALA A 13 -22.84 -27.61 -17.63
N ILE A 14 -24.01 -27.02 -17.90
CA ILE A 14 -24.22 -25.56 -17.78
C ILE A 14 -24.06 -25.10 -16.33
N VAL A 15 -24.58 -25.86 -15.35
CA VAL A 15 -24.44 -25.54 -13.92
C VAL A 15 -22.97 -25.62 -13.49
N LEU A 16 -22.24 -26.67 -13.87
CA LEU A 16 -20.82 -26.81 -13.51
C LEU A 16 -19.94 -25.73 -14.15
N ILE A 17 -20.20 -25.34 -15.40
CA ILE A 17 -19.46 -24.26 -16.08
C ILE A 17 -19.78 -22.91 -15.44
N GLY A 18 -21.06 -22.63 -15.13
CA GLY A 18 -21.47 -21.38 -14.50
C GLY A 18 -20.92 -21.21 -13.08
N PHE A 19 -21.01 -22.25 -12.25
CA PHE A 19 -20.46 -22.21 -10.88
C PHE A 19 -18.92 -22.27 -10.87
N GLY A 20 -18.31 -23.11 -11.69
CA GLY A 20 -16.85 -23.23 -11.79
C GLY A 20 -16.19 -21.96 -12.32
N GLY A 21 -16.81 -21.31 -13.32
CA GLY A 21 -16.34 -20.03 -13.86
C GLY A 21 -16.38 -18.91 -12.84
N LYS A 22 -17.45 -18.82 -12.04
CA LYS A 22 -17.56 -17.81 -10.97
C LYS A 22 -16.49 -17.99 -9.90
N LEU A 23 -16.33 -19.21 -9.37
CA LEU A 23 -15.32 -19.50 -8.34
C LEU A 23 -13.89 -19.19 -8.81
N TYR A 24 -13.58 -19.47 -10.09
CA TYR A 24 -12.28 -19.14 -10.67
C TYR A 24 -12.05 -17.63 -10.74
N MET A 25 -13.06 -16.84 -11.16
CA MET A 25 -12.95 -15.39 -11.20
C MET A 25 -12.81 -14.78 -9.80
N ASP A 26 -13.57 -15.29 -8.83
CA ASP A 26 -13.51 -14.82 -7.43
C ASP A 26 -12.10 -15.06 -6.84
N LYS A 27 -11.54 -16.26 -7.05
CA LYS A 27 -10.18 -16.59 -6.60
C LYS A 27 -9.11 -15.69 -7.24
N LYS A 28 -9.22 -15.43 -8.55
CA LYS A 28 -8.28 -14.56 -9.26
C LYS A 28 -8.36 -13.11 -8.76
N ALA A 29 -9.56 -12.62 -8.50
CA ALA A 29 -9.77 -11.29 -7.94
C ALA A 29 -9.17 -11.17 -6.53
N GLU A 30 -9.34 -12.19 -5.70
CA GLU A 30 -8.71 -12.28 -4.37
C GLU A 30 -7.19 -12.27 -4.46
N GLU A 31 -6.59 -13.13 -5.30
CA GLU A 31 -5.13 -13.16 -5.52
C GLU A 31 -4.60 -11.79 -5.98
N THR A 32 -5.29 -11.15 -6.92
CA THR A 32 -4.90 -9.81 -7.42
C THR A 32 -4.97 -8.76 -6.31
N ALA A 33 -6.02 -8.77 -5.50
CA ALA A 33 -6.17 -7.82 -4.40
C ALA A 33 -5.10 -8.02 -3.32
N MET A 34 -4.70 -9.27 -3.05
CA MET A 34 -3.61 -9.59 -2.12
C MET A 34 -2.26 -9.11 -2.66
N GLU A 35 -2.00 -9.26 -3.97
CA GLU A 35 -0.79 -8.75 -4.59
C GLU A 35 -0.71 -7.22 -4.56
N GLU A 36 -1.80 -6.53 -4.90
CA GLU A 36 -1.91 -5.07 -4.82
C GLU A 36 -1.70 -4.56 -3.39
N GLN A 37 -2.28 -5.25 -2.40
CA GLN A 37 -2.09 -4.92 -0.99
C GLN A 37 -0.63 -5.11 -0.57
N ARG A 38 0.02 -6.21 -0.99
CA ARG A 38 1.43 -6.45 -0.66
C ARG A 38 2.35 -5.41 -1.28
N ASP A 39 2.13 -5.06 -2.55
CA ASP A 39 2.91 -4.04 -3.26
C ASP A 39 2.74 -2.66 -2.60
N LEU A 40 1.53 -2.34 -2.13
CA LEU A 40 1.25 -1.13 -1.37
C LEU A 40 2.07 -1.06 -0.07
N LEU A 41 2.07 -2.13 0.73
CA LEU A 41 2.80 -2.17 2.00
C LEU A 41 4.31 -2.11 1.80
N GLU A 42 4.83 -2.78 0.76
CA GLU A 42 6.23 -2.67 0.38
C GLU A 42 6.58 -1.23 0.00
N THR A 43 5.72 -0.56 -0.79
CA THR A 43 5.92 0.84 -1.17
C THR A 43 5.88 1.78 0.04
N GLU A 44 4.94 1.59 0.97
CA GLU A 44 4.90 2.35 2.23
C GLU A 44 6.16 2.12 3.05
N ARG A 45 6.65 0.87 3.12
CA ARG A 45 7.87 0.51 3.83
C ARG A 45 9.12 1.18 3.22
N GLU A 46 9.29 1.09 1.91
CA GLU A 46 10.41 1.70 1.17
C GLU A 46 10.39 3.23 1.31
N SER A 47 9.22 3.84 1.15
CA SER A 47 9.08 5.29 1.34
C SER A 47 9.38 5.74 2.78
N ALA A 48 9.08 4.90 3.79
CA ALA A 48 9.45 5.16 5.18
C ALA A 48 10.98 5.11 5.39
N ILE A 49 11.69 4.23 4.68
CA ILE A 49 13.16 4.19 4.68
C ILE A 49 13.71 5.50 4.12
N VAL A 50 13.17 5.99 3.00
CA VAL A 50 13.61 7.26 2.40
C VAL A 50 13.24 8.46 3.27
N LEU A 51 12.09 8.43 3.94
CA LEU A 51 11.70 9.41 4.96
C LEU A 51 12.74 9.50 6.09
N LYS A 52 13.24 8.35 6.60
CA LYS A 52 14.31 8.33 7.60
C LYS A 52 15.60 8.97 7.10
N GLN A 53 15.89 8.90 5.80
CA GLN A 53 17.05 9.58 5.21
C GLN A 53 16.81 11.09 4.98
N THR A 54 15.55 11.53 5.04
CA THR A 54 15.15 12.91 4.72
C THR A 54 14.93 13.77 5.96
N PHE A 55 14.29 13.21 7.00
CA PHE A 55 14.01 13.91 8.25
C PHE A 55 14.72 13.28 9.45
N ALA A 56 15.25 14.14 10.31
CA ALA A 56 15.87 13.77 11.56
C ALA A 56 14.84 13.50 12.65
N ASN A 57 15.25 12.78 13.70
CA ASN A 57 14.52 12.58 14.94
C ASN A 57 13.12 11.95 14.80
N ILE A 58 12.85 11.20 13.74
CA ILE A 58 11.59 10.47 13.59
C ILE A 58 11.48 9.41 14.69
N LYS A 59 10.33 9.35 15.35
CA LYS A 59 9.95 8.31 16.30
C LYS A 59 9.01 7.30 15.63
N SER A 60 8.01 7.79 14.92
CA SER A 60 7.11 6.96 14.12
C SER A 60 6.52 7.70 12.93
N VAL A 61 6.05 6.93 11.96
CA VAL A 61 5.28 7.41 10.81
C VAL A 61 4.02 6.57 10.68
N GLU A 62 2.89 7.22 10.46
CA GLU A 62 1.61 6.56 10.21
C GLU A 62 1.11 6.95 8.81
N PHE A 63 0.92 5.95 7.96
CA PHE A 63 0.34 6.12 6.63
C PHE A 63 -1.18 6.17 6.72
N LYS A 64 -1.74 7.34 6.40
CA LYS A 64 -3.20 7.56 6.39
C LYS A 64 -3.80 7.12 5.07
N LYS A 65 -3.10 7.40 3.99
CA LYS A 65 -3.52 7.10 2.62
C LYS A 65 -2.33 7.15 1.68
N THR A 66 -2.37 6.29 0.68
CA THR A 66 -1.40 6.24 -0.41
C THR A 66 -2.17 6.20 -1.73
N SER A 67 -1.77 7.03 -2.69
CA SER A 67 -2.41 7.10 -4.01
C SER A 67 -1.35 7.01 -5.10
N TYR A 68 -1.53 6.15 -6.09
CA TYR A 68 -0.62 6.05 -7.23
C TYR A 68 -1.08 6.89 -8.42
N ASN A 69 -0.18 7.71 -8.98
CA ASN A 69 -0.43 8.45 -10.21
C ASN A 69 0.22 7.73 -11.39
N LYS A 70 -0.58 7.05 -12.20
CA LYS A 70 -0.13 6.31 -13.40
C LYS A 70 0.54 7.18 -14.46
N MET A 71 0.19 8.47 -14.54
CA MET A 71 0.76 9.38 -15.54
C MET A 71 2.20 9.76 -15.19
N THR A 72 2.46 10.00 -13.91
CA THR A 72 3.80 10.36 -13.46
C THR A 72 4.61 9.13 -13.09
N GLY A 73 4.00 8.07 -12.56
CA GLY A 73 4.69 6.94 -11.92
C GLY A 73 5.00 7.17 -10.44
N ALA A 74 4.42 8.23 -9.84
CA ALA A 74 4.70 8.62 -8.46
C ALA A 74 3.56 8.20 -7.52
N TYR A 75 3.91 7.79 -6.32
CA TYR A 75 2.99 7.63 -5.20
C TYR A 75 2.88 8.94 -4.44
N ARG A 76 1.65 9.36 -4.15
CA ARG A 76 1.36 10.44 -3.21
C ARG A 76 1.03 9.83 -1.85
N MET A 77 1.87 10.12 -0.88
CA MET A 77 1.79 9.63 0.49
C MET A 77 1.17 10.70 1.38
N PHE A 78 0.20 10.29 2.20
CA PHE A 78 -0.39 11.11 3.25
C PHE A 78 0.00 10.49 4.59
N VAL A 79 0.80 11.19 5.37
CA VAL A 79 1.37 10.64 6.60
C VAL A 79 1.17 11.56 7.78
N LYS A 80 1.14 10.95 8.97
CA LYS A 80 1.41 11.60 10.24
C LYS A 80 2.79 11.17 10.73
N LEU A 81 3.72 12.12 10.83
CA LEU A 81 5.05 11.90 11.37
C LEU A 81 5.07 12.36 12.83
N ILE A 82 5.62 11.54 13.72
CA ILE A 82 5.81 11.85 15.13
C ILE A 82 7.32 11.87 15.39
N THR A 83 7.81 12.96 15.99
CA THR A 83 9.22 13.11 16.34
C THR A 83 9.53 12.51 17.71
N SER A 84 10.83 12.43 18.02
CA SER A 84 11.34 11.96 19.32
C SER A 84 10.86 12.82 20.49
N ASP A 85 10.58 14.10 20.23
CA ASP A 85 10.05 15.05 21.22
C ASP A 85 8.51 15.02 21.30
N ASN A 86 7.87 14.05 20.63
CA ASN A 86 6.43 13.86 20.51
C ASN A 86 5.68 15.00 19.78
N GLU A 87 6.38 15.79 18.97
CA GLU A 87 5.69 16.65 18.01
C GLU A 87 5.08 15.80 16.90
N ALA A 88 3.83 16.09 16.54
CA ALA A 88 3.12 15.40 15.46
C ALA A 88 2.86 16.38 14.32
N VAL A 89 3.14 15.96 13.09
CA VAL A 89 2.89 16.74 11.88
C VAL A 89 2.26 15.84 10.82
N GLU A 90 1.16 16.30 10.24
CA GLU A 90 0.55 15.64 9.09
C GLU A 90 0.93 16.39 7.83
N PHE A 91 1.40 15.68 6.81
CA PHE A 91 1.80 16.29 5.54
C PHE A 91 1.72 15.28 4.40
N THR A 92 1.92 15.78 3.17
CA THR A 92 1.97 14.95 1.98
C THR A 92 3.33 15.02 1.31
N TYR A 93 3.74 13.91 0.70
CA TYR A 93 4.93 13.86 -0.14
C TYR A 93 4.74 12.93 -1.33
N SER A 94 5.55 13.13 -2.38
CA SER A 94 5.64 12.23 -3.52
C SER A 94 6.81 11.28 -3.35
N PHE A 95 6.59 10.01 -3.66
CA PHE A 95 7.59 8.94 -3.63
C PHE A 95 7.65 8.24 -4.98
N TRP A 96 8.86 8.03 -5.47
CA TRP A 96 9.13 7.35 -6.74
C TRP A 96 9.81 6.01 -6.44
N LYS A 97 9.03 4.92 -6.46
CA LYS A 97 9.48 3.57 -6.10
C LYS A 97 10.71 3.14 -6.91
N GLU A 98 10.69 3.30 -8.22
CA GLU A 98 11.81 2.91 -9.11
C GLU A 98 13.13 3.66 -8.88
N ARG A 99 13.09 4.76 -8.12
CA ARG A 99 14.25 5.64 -7.89
C ARG A 99 14.62 5.76 -6.42
N ASP A 100 13.84 5.14 -5.52
CA ASP A 100 13.98 5.26 -4.08
C ASP A 100 14.10 6.72 -3.60
N GLU A 101 13.31 7.64 -4.19
CA GLU A 101 13.42 9.07 -3.92
C GLU A 101 12.08 9.73 -3.52
N ILE A 102 12.17 10.71 -2.62
CA ILE A 102 11.09 11.67 -2.40
C ILE A 102 11.25 12.81 -3.40
N GLY A 103 10.25 13.01 -4.27
CA GLY A 103 10.30 14.08 -5.27
C GLY A 103 9.98 15.45 -4.70
N SER A 104 8.91 15.54 -3.91
CA SER A 104 8.42 16.77 -3.29
C SER A 104 7.69 16.46 -2.00
N TYR A 105 7.72 17.38 -1.03
CA TYR A 105 7.01 17.24 0.23
C TYR A 105 6.52 18.61 0.74
N GLY A 106 5.36 18.63 1.39
CA GLY A 106 4.84 19.81 2.09
C GLY A 106 5.64 20.07 3.37
N ILE A 107 5.86 21.34 3.71
CA ILE A 107 6.48 21.76 4.97
C ILE A 107 5.39 22.45 5.79
N GLU A 108 4.84 21.72 6.76
CA GLU A 108 3.76 22.18 7.64
C GLU A 108 4.31 22.62 9.01
N ASN A 109 5.39 21.99 9.49
CA ASN A 109 6.07 22.39 10.72
C ASN A 109 7.59 22.18 10.60
N ARG A 110 8.37 23.28 10.61
CA ARG A 110 9.83 23.25 10.48
C ARG A 110 10.56 22.66 11.70
N ASN A 111 9.94 22.67 12.87
CA ASN A 111 10.51 22.08 14.09
C ASN A 111 10.36 20.55 14.08
N ALA A 112 9.28 20.04 13.49
CA ALA A 112 9.06 18.60 13.33
C ALA A 112 9.73 18.03 12.08
N GLN A 113 9.78 18.81 10.98
CA GLN A 113 10.33 18.40 9.68
C GLN A 113 11.76 18.90 9.47
N VAL A 114 12.62 18.64 10.46
CA VAL A 114 14.05 19.01 10.39
C VAL A 114 14.75 18.09 9.41
N LYS A 115 15.41 18.65 8.40
CA LYS A 115 16.22 17.88 7.44
C LYS A 115 17.36 17.14 8.16
N GLY A 116 17.55 15.88 7.83
CA GLY A 116 18.64 15.06 8.34
C GLY A 116 18.30 13.58 8.32
N VAL A 117 19.14 12.76 8.96
CA VAL A 117 18.98 11.30 8.97
C VAL A 117 18.55 10.82 10.35
N THR A 118 17.46 10.04 10.40
CA THR A 118 17.06 9.28 11.57
C THR A 118 17.78 7.93 11.59
N THR A 119 18.75 7.78 12.48
CA THR A 119 19.54 6.53 12.64
C THR A 119 18.89 5.52 13.57
N LYS A 120 18.03 5.97 14.50
CA LYS A 120 17.30 5.10 15.42
C LYS A 120 16.23 4.31 14.68
N LYS A 121 15.81 3.20 15.29
CA LYS A 121 14.64 2.45 14.81
C LYS A 121 13.37 3.28 15.01
N ILE A 122 12.49 3.30 14.01
CA ILE A 122 11.18 3.96 14.07
C ILE A 122 10.08 2.91 14.01
N ILE A 123 8.87 3.29 14.41
CA ILE A 123 7.66 2.49 14.19
C ILE A 123 6.98 3.00 12.92
N VAL A 124 6.62 2.09 12.02
CA VAL A 124 5.81 2.37 10.85
C VAL A 124 4.44 1.77 11.08
N HIS A 125 3.41 2.61 11.03
CA HIS A 125 2.01 2.16 11.01
C HIS A 125 1.51 2.24 9.57
N TYR A 126 1.24 1.10 8.97
CA TYR A 126 0.79 0.99 7.59
C TYR A 126 -0.68 1.36 7.43
N SER A 127 -1.09 1.65 6.20
CA SER A 127 -2.48 1.99 5.89
C SER A 127 -3.47 0.86 6.15
N ASN A 128 -3.01 -0.41 6.16
CA ASN A 128 -3.79 -1.59 6.54
C ASN A 128 -3.84 -1.85 8.06
N ARG A 129 -3.28 -0.95 8.89
CA ARG A 129 -3.18 -1.05 10.36
C ARG A 129 -2.15 -2.05 10.89
N GLU A 130 -1.35 -2.66 10.03
CA GLU A 130 -0.18 -3.41 10.47
C GLU A 130 0.94 -2.46 10.92
N GLU A 131 1.90 -3.00 11.66
CA GLU A 131 3.04 -2.24 12.18
C GLU A 131 4.35 -2.96 11.90
N ASP A 132 5.40 -2.20 11.55
CA ASP A 132 6.78 -2.70 11.41
C ASP A 132 7.76 -1.75 12.13
N LYS A 133 8.95 -2.27 12.42
CA LYS A 133 10.04 -1.53 13.06
C LYS A 133 11.27 -1.46 12.14
N LEU A 134 11.54 -0.27 11.61
CA LEU A 134 12.62 0.03 10.67
C LEU A 134 13.81 0.73 11.33
#